data_AF-A0AAW9SUE1-F1
#
_entry.id   AF-A0AAW9SUE1-F1
#
_cell.length_a   1.000
_cell.length_b   1.000
_cell.length_c   1.000
_cell.angle_alpha   90.00
_cell.angle_beta   90.00
_cell.angle_gamma   90.00
#
_symmetry.space_group_name_H-M   'P 1'
#
loop_
_entity.id
_entity.type
_entity.pdbx_description
1 polymer ?
#
loop_
_entity_poly.entity_id
_entity_poly.type
_entity_poly.pdbx_seq_one_letter_code
_entity_poly.pdbx_strand_id
1 'polypeptide(L)'
;MSDLKNAILDAKYIDMIELGDFVVRDTGLPDVDSDGNLMPQATEIAAALFRWAADVQATEAKKAAGAPAQPEQDAEQPMQAPGAGTGFQEYDANGDPLMDASEAERLEARTQGAPQTQGSS
;
A
#
# COMPACT_ATOMS: atom_id res chain seq x y z
N MET A 1 -7.90 -8.97 -20.40
CA MET A 1 -7.23 -8.98 -19.07
C MET A 1 -8.23 -8.67 -17.95
N SER A 2 -9.18 -7.75 -18.13
CA SER A 2 -10.24 -7.44 -17.16
C SER A 2 -11.10 -8.66 -16.77
N ASP A 3 -11.43 -9.52 -17.74
CA ASP A 3 -12.32 -10.67 -17.50
C ASP A 3 -11.68 -11.73 -16.59
N LEU A 4 -10.39 -12.02 -16.79
CA LEU A 4 -9.64 -12.94 -15.94
C LEU A 4 -9.51 -12.41 -14.51
N LYS A 5 -9.17 -11.12 -14.36
CA LYS A 5 -9.10 -10.45 -13.06
C LYS A 5 -10.43 -10.54 -12.32
N ASN A 6 -11.54 -10.20 -12.98
CA ASN A 6 -12.87 -10.26 -12.37
C ASN A 6 -13.22 -11.70 -11.99
N ALA A 7 -12.95 -12.67 -12.87
CA ALA A 7 -13.18 -14.08 -12.58
C ALA A 7 -12.38 -14.57 -11.36
N ILE A 8 -11.14 -14.10 -11.16
CA ILE A 8 -10.33 -14.42 -9.97
C ILE A 8 -10.92 -13.78 -8.71
N LEU A 9 -11.35 -12.51 -8.77
CA LEU A 9 -11.93 -11.81 -7.61
C LEU A 9 -13.29 -12.38 -7.19
N ASP A 10 -14.06 -12.89 -8.14
CA ASP A 10 -15.39 -13.47 -7.91
C ASP A 10 -15.34 -14.98 -7.60
N ALA A 11 -14.19 -15.63 -7.80
CA ALA A 11 -14.03 -17.06 -7.56
C ALA A 11 -14.15 -17.40 -6.08
N LYS A 12 -14.69 -18.59 -5.78
CA LYS A 12 -14.69 -19.09 -4.40
C LYS A 12 -13.28 -19.51 -4.01
N TYR A 13 -12.99 -19.39 -2.72
CA TYR A 13 -11.71 -19.84 -2.16
C TYR A 13 -11.39 -21.30 -2.52
N ILE A 14 -12.38 -22.20 -2.46
CA ILE A 14 -12.17 -23.61 -2.79
C ILE A 14 -11.73 -23.81 -4.25
N ASP A 15 -12.36 -23.11 -5.18
CA ASP A 15 -12.04 -23.19 -6.61
C ASP A 15 -10.62 -22.66 -6.88
N MET A 16 -10.18 -21.65 -6.12
CA MET A 16 -8.84 -21.08 -6.23
C MET A 16 -7.75 -21.98 -5.64
N ILE A 17 -8.08 -22.75 -4.60
CA ILE A 17 -7.17 -23.79 -4.08
C ILE A 17 -7.06 -24.95 -5.07
N GLU A 18 -8.16 -25.37 -5.70
CA GLU A 18 -8.13 -26.38 -6.77
C GLU A 18 -7.31 -25.90 -7.98
N LEU A 19 -7.45 -24.63 -8.37
CA LEU A 19 -6.60 -24.03 -9.39
C LEU A 19 -5.13 -24.02 -8.99
N GLY A 20 -4.82 -23.68 -7.73
CA GLY A 20 -3.46 -23.73 -7.19
C GLY A 20 -2.87 -25.14 -7.25
N ASP A 21 -3.63 -26.16 -6.82
CA ASP A 21 -3.23 -27.58 -6.87
C ASP A 21 -3.03 -28.05 -8.31
N PHE A 22 -3.90 -27.63 -9.24
CA PHE A 22 -3.70 -27.89 -10.67
C PHE A 22 -2.37 -27.33 -11.17
N VAL A 23 -2.03 -26.07 -10.85
CA VAL A 23 -0.78 -25.44 -11.28
C VAL A 23 0.44 -26.17 -10.71
N VAL A 24 0.42 -26.52 -9.41
CA VAL A 24 1.50 -27.29 -8.77
C VAL A 24 1.76 -28.60 -9.52
N ARG A 25 0.70 -29.36 -9.82
CA ARG A 25 0.81 -30.65 -10.51
C ARG A 25 1.23 -30.52 -11.97
N ASP A 26 0.67 -29.54 -12.69
CA ASP A 26 0.95 -29.33 -14.11
C ASP A 26 2.38 -28.86 -14.36
N THR A 27 2.90 -28.01 -13.47
CA THR A 27 4.27 -27.48 -13.57
C THR A 27 5.32 -28.34 -12.89
N GLY A 28 4.90 -29.39 -12.18
CA GLY A 28 5.79 -30.31 -11.47
C GLY A 28 6.52 -29.64 -10.31
N LEU A 29 5.87 -28.68 -9.63
CA LEU A 29 6.43 -28.07 -8.43
C LEU A 29 6.51 -29.11 -7.30
N PRO A 30 7.59 -29.10 -6.50
CA PRO A 30 7.77 -30.07 -5.43
C PRO A 30 6.70 -29.86 -4.36
N ASP A 31 5.94 -30.89 -4.01
CA ASP A 31 4.86 -30.83 -3.01
C ASP A 31 5.36 -31.05 -1.57
N VAL A 32 6.62 -31.47 -1.42
CA VAL A 32 7.30 -31.69 -0.15
C VAL A 32 8.61 -30.92 -0.03
N ASP A 33 8.94 -30.50 1.18
CA ASP A 33 10.23 -29.88 1.51
C ASP A 33 11.34 -30.93 1.66
N SER A 34 12.56 -30.47 2.01
CA SER A 34 13.72 -31.34 2.22
C SER A 34 13.57 -32.30 3.41
N ASP A 35 12.66 -32.00 4.33
CA ASP A 35 12.37 -32.75 5.54
C ASP A 35 11.16 -33.69 5.37
N GLY A 36 10.52 -33.68 4.18
CA GLY A 36 9.37 -34.51 3.83
C GLY A 36 8.01 -33.96 4.29
N ASN A 37 7.94 -32.69 4.71
CA ASN A 37 6.67 -32.06 5.06
C ASN A 37 5.97 -31.52 3.81
N LEU A 38 4.64 -31.60 3.78
CA LEU A 38 3.84 -31.01 2.71
C LEU A 38 3.98 -29.49 2.70
N MET A 39 4.33 -28.93 1.55
CA MET A 39 4.40 -27.49 1.37
C MET A 39 3.04 -26.91 0.96
N PRO A 40 2.61 -25.76 1.50
CA PRO A 40 1.30 -25.17 1.19
C PRO A 40 1.27 -24.44 -0.18
N GLN A 41 1.95 -24.97 -1.19
CA GLN A 41 2.16 -24.29 -2.48
C GLN A 41 0.86 -23.89 -3.20
N ALA A 42 -0.14 -24.78 -3.21
CA ALA A 42 -1.43 -24.45 -3.81
C ALA A 42 -2.08 -23.21 -3.15
N THR A 43 -1.91 -23.07 -1.83
CA THR A 43 -2.41 -21.91 -1.08
C THR A 43 -1.61 -20.65 -1.41
N GLU A 44 -0.28 -20.78 -1.52
CA GLU A 44 0.59 -19.67 -1.90
C GLU A 44 0.33 -19.16 -3.31
N ILE A 45 0.14 -20.06 -4.28
CA ILE A 45 -0.20 -19.72 -5.67
C ILE A 45 -1.57 -19.04 -5.72
N ALA A 46 -2.58 -19.59 -5.03
CA ALA A 46 -3.89 -18.96 -4.95
C ALA A 46 -3.80 -17.54 -4.37
N ALA A 47 -3.03 -17.35 -3.29
CA ALA A 47 -2.81 -16.04 -2.68
C ALA A 47 -2.09 -15.06 -3.62
N ALA A 48 -1.09 -15.53 -4.38
CA ALA A 48 -0.38 -14.71 -5.35
C ALA A 48 -1.31 -14.24 -6.49
N LEU A 49 -2.21 -15.11 -6.96
CA LEU A 49 -3.20 -14.78 -7.99
C LEU A 49 -4.22 -13.75 -7.49
N PHE A 50 -4.70 -13.88 -6.25
CA PHE A 50 -5.58 -12.88 -5.63
C PHE A 50 -4.90 -11.53 -5.44
N ARG A 51 -3.65 -11.53 -4.94
CA ARG A 51 -2.86 -10.30 -4.78
C ARG A 51 -2.69 -9.59 -6.12
N TRP A 52 -2.31 -10.32 -7.17
CA TRP A 52 -2.23 -9.78 -8.52
C TRP A 52 -3.55 -9.17 -8.97
N ALA A 53 -4.67 -9.88 -8.82
CA ALA A 53 -5.97 -9.39 -9.27
C ALA A 53 -6.39 -8.10 -8.52
N ALA A 54 -6.11 -8.04 -7.21
CA ALA A 54 -6.33 -6.85 -6.39
C ALA A 54 -5.44 -5.68 -6.81
N ASP A 55 -4.16 -5.92 -7.11
CA ASP A 55 -3.23 -4.87 -7.56
C ASP A 55 -3.66 -4.27 -8.91
N VAL A 56 -4.14 -5.11 -9.83
CA VAL A 56 -4.72 -4.63 -11.10
C VAL A 56 -5.96 -3.78 -10.83
N GLN A 57 -6.87 -4.23 -9.95
CA GLN A 57 -8.07 -3.47 -9.61
C GLN A 57 -7.74 -2.11 -8.95
N ALA A 58 -6.76 -2.08 -8.04
CA ALA A 58 -6.29 -0.86 -7.40
C ALA A 58 -5.64 0.10 -8.41
N THR A 59 -4.87 -0.42 -9.35
CA THR A 59 -4.23 0.37 -10.42
C THR A 59 -5.29 0.98 -11.36
N GLU A 60 -6.31 0.22 -11.74
CA GLU A 60 -7.43 0.72 -12.55
C GLU A 60 -8.24 1.77 -11.80
N ALA A 61 -8.50 1.57 -10.50
CA ALA A 61 -9.18 2.55 -9.65
C ALA A 61 -8.39 3.87 -9.54
N LYS A 62 -7.06 3.80 -9.36
CA LYS A 62 -6.18 4.98 -9.37
C LYS A 62 -6.23 5.74 -10.70
N LYS A 63 -6.24 5.00 -11.83
CA LYS A 63 -6.34 5.58 -13.17
C LYS A 63 -7.71 6.23 -13.41
N ALA A 64 -8.79 5.62 -12.92
CA ALA A 64 -10.14 6.18 -12.99
C ALA A 64 -10.30 7.43 -12.09
N ALA A 65 -9.56 7.49 -10.98
CA ALA A 65 -9.56 8.62 -10.05
C ALA A 65 -8.74 9.83 -10.54
N GLY A 66 -8.04 9.74 -11.69
CA GLY A 66 -7.30 10.87 -12.27
C GLY A 66 -6.15 11.39 -11.41
N ALA A 67 -5.63 10.59 -10.47
CA ALA A 67 -4.50 10.97 -9.65
C ALA A 67 -3.20 11.01 -10.50
N PRO A 68 -2.42 12.09 -10.47
CA PRO A 68 -1.17 12.13 -11.22
C PRO A 68 -0.21 11.10 -10.64
N ALA A 69 0.36 10.27 -11.53
CA ALA A 69 1.43 9.35 -11.21
C ALA A 69 2.63 10.16 -10.66
N GLN A 70 2.98 9.95 -9.40
CA GLN A 70 4.31 10.30 -8.92
C GLN A 70 5.29 9.28 -9.50
N PRO A 71 6.24 9.69 -10.36
CA PRO A 71 7.29 8.80 -10.81
C PRO A 71 8.22 8.49 -9.65
N GLU A 72 8.57 7.21 -9.55
CA GLU A 72 9.64 6.66 -8.73
C GLU A 72 10.91 7.52 -8.88
N GLN A 73 11.39 8.11 -7.79
CA GLN A 73 12.67 8.82 -7.73
C GLN A 73 13.74 7.91 -7.14
N ASP A 74 14.29 7.06 -8.00
CA ASP A 74 15.66 6.58 -7.90
C ASP A 74 16.53 7.56 -8.70
N ALA A 75 17.27 8.46 -8.02
CA ALA A 75 18.56 8.98 -8.46
C ALA A 75 19.08 10.04 -7.46
N GLU A 76 20.29 9.79 -7.00
CA GLU A 76 21.20 10.58 -6.19
C GLU A 76 21.27 12.10 -6.52
N GLN A 77 21.32 12.92 -5.44
CA GLN A 77 21.84 14.30 -5.18
C GLN A 77 22.70 15.04 -6.26
N PRO A 78 23.07 16.37 -6.14
CA PRO A 78 22.79 17.42 -5.12
C PRO A 78 22.53 18.85 -5.71
N MET A 79 22.44 19.85 -4.82
CA MET A 79 22.60 21.32 -4.96
C MET A 79 21.33 22.20 -4.86
N GLN A 80 21.11 22.70 -3.64
CA GLN A 80 20.53 24.04 -3.36
C GLN A 80 21.44 25.12 -4.01
N ALA A 81 21.03 26.34 -4.40
CA ALA A 81 20.03 27.32 -3.95
C ALA A 81 19.89 28.39 -5.08
N PRO A 82 19.31 29.62 -4.92
CA PRO A 82 18.53 30.20 -3.82
C PRO A 82 17.25 30.96 -4.25
N GLY A 83 16.26 31.01 -3.36
CA GLY A 83 15.33 32.15 -3.29
C GLY A 83 13.89 31.89 -3.73
N ALA A 84 12.98 32.51 -2.95
CA ALA A 84 11.54 32.63 -3.11
C ALA A 84 10.74 31.37 -2.73
N GLY A 85 10.22 31.41 -1.51
CA GLY A 85 9.52 30.30 -0.88
C GLY A 85 8.07 30.11 -1.34
N THR A 86 7.57 28.93 -1.01
CA THR A 86 6.20 28.64 -0.60
C THR A 86 6.29 27.39 0.27
N GLY A 87 5.70 27.42 1.46
CA GLY A 87 5.95 26.49 2.56
C GLY A 87 6.01 25.02 2.17
N PHE A 88 7.20 24.44 2.25
CA PHE A 88 7.36 23.02 2.47
C PHE A 88 7.29 22.82 3.98
N GLN A 89 6.23 22.17 4.48
CA GLN A 89 6.30 21.54 5.78
C GLN A 89 7.34 20.43 5.64
N GLU A 90 8.51 20.66 6.19
CA GLU A 90 9.55 19.63 6.27
C GLU A 90 9.02 18.57 7.24
N TYR A 91 9.17 17.29 6.89
CA TYR A 91 8.80 16.18 7.75
C TYR A 91 10.05 15.39 8.13
N ASP A 92 10.11 14.87 9.35
CA ASP A 92 11.22 14.06 9.82
C ASP A 92 11.23 12.66 9.16
N ALA A 93 12.19 11.82 9.51
CA ALA A 93 12.31 10.46 8.95
C ALA A 93 11.11 9.55 9.26
N ASN A 94 10.27 9.92 10.23
CA ASN A 94 9.05 9.21 10.60
C ASN A 94 7.80 9.81 9.94
N GLY A 95 7.95 10.91 9.20
CA GLY A 95 6.85 11.61 8.54
C GLY A 95 6.10 12.59 9.45
N ASP A 96 6.71 13.00 10.57
CA ASP A 96 6.16 14.04 11.46
C ASP A 96 6.63 15.43 11.03
N PRO A 97 5.78 16.47 11.03
CA PRO A 97 6.23 17.83 10.70
C PRO A 97 7.41 18.25 11.59
N LEU A 98 8.52 18.63 10.96
CA LEU A 98 9.68 19.24 11.61
C LEU A 98 9.25 20.59 12.16
N MET A 99 8.88 20.60 13.44
CA MET A 99 8.52 21.78 14.22
C MET A 99 9.55 21.96 15.34
N ASP A 100 10.05 23.19 15.53
CA ASP A 100 10.94 23.49 16.65
C ASP A 100 10.19 23.34 17.98
N ALA A 101 10.88 22.87 19.03
CA ALA A 101 10.28 22.66 20.35
C ALA A 101 9.58 23.92 20.90
N SER A 102 10.13 25.11 20.60
CA SER A 102 9.57 26.40 21.01
C SER A 102 8.26 26.74 20.29
N GLU A 103 8.08 26.22 19.07
CA GLU A 103 6.88 26.41 18.27
C GLU A 103 5.80 25.39 18.64
N ALA A 104 6.20 24.15 18.90
CA ALA A 104 5.31 23.10 19.41
C ALA A 104 4.65 23.51 20.74
N GLU A 105 5.42 24.04 21.70
CA GLU A 105 4.92 24.49 23.00
C GLU A 105 3.88 25.62 22.86
N ARG A 106 4.07 26.55 21.91
CA ARG A 106 3.10 27.61 21.64
C ARG A 106 1.81 27.08 21.02
N LEU A 107 1.88 26.04 20.21
CA LEU A 107 0.73 25.41 19.59
C LEU A 107 -0.09 24.63 20.63
N GLU A 108 0.58 23.90 21.52
CA GLU A 108 -0.08 23.22 22.65
C GLU A 108 -0.74 24.20 23.61
N ALA A 109 -0.08 25.32 23.93
CA ALA A 109 -0.66 26.36 24.78
C ALA A 109 -1.93 27.00 24.17
N ARG A 110 -2.02 27.12 22.84
CA ARG A 110 -3.25 27.54 22.15
C ARG A 110 -4.35 26.50 22.22
N THR A 111 -4.00 25.23 22.13
CA THR A 111 -4.96 24.13 22.06
C THR A 111 -5.56 23.82 23.43
N GLN A 112 -4.78 23.95 24.50
CA GLN A 112 -5.24 23.77 25.88
C GLN A 112 -6.03 24.99 26.43
N GLY A 113 -6.01 26.13 25.72
CA GLY A 113 -6.69 27.37 26.12
C GLY A 113 -8.11 27.58 25.55
N ALA A 114 -8.62 26.67 24.69
CA ALA A 114 -9.95 26.82 24.10
C ALA A 114 -11.03 26.13 24.96
N PRO A 115 -11.94 26.86 25.65
CA PRO A 115 -13.10 26.25 26.27
C PRO A 115 -14.02 25.67 25.19
N GLN A 116 -14.38 24.39 25.33
CA GLN A 116 -15.45 23.76 24.55
C GLN A 116 -16.75 24.56 24.74
N THR A 117 -17.16 25.32 23.73
CA THR A 117 -18.51 25.90 23.67
C THR A 117 -19.22 25.45 22.41
N GLN A 118 -20.42 24.91 22.65
CA GLN A 118 -21.60 24.88 21.79
C GLN A 118 -21.75 23.72 20.80
N GLY A 119 -22.37 22.65 21.29
CA GLY A 119 -23.47 22.00 20.57
C GLY A 119 -24.81 22.59 21.01
N SER A 120 -25.50 23.30 20.12
CA SER A 120 -26.93 23.61 20.23
C SER A 120 -27.47 23.92 18.85
N SER A 121 -28.18 22.96 18.26
CA SER A 121 -29.38 23.13 17.45
C SER A 121 -30.10 21.80 17.40
#